data_AF-A0A2N3NA55-F1
#
_entry.id   AF-A0A2N3NA55-F1
#
_cell.length_a   1.000
_cell.length_b   1.000
_cell.length_c   1.000
_cell.angle_alpha   90.00
_cell.angle_beta   90.00
_cell.angle_gamma   90.00
#
_symmetry.space_group_name_H-M   'P 1'
#
loop_
_entity.id
_entity.type
_entity.pdbx_description
1 polymer ?
#
loop_
_entity_poly.entity_id
_entity_poly.type
_entity_poly.pdbx_seq_one_letter_code
_entity_poly.pdbx_strand_id
1 'polypeptide(L)'
;MHSNATWALLIGLVPALVTALGLDRDDVPLACANVCAPLVQLSFACDVNDDIVGDRQEEALEQQCICGNTGFNLAATTADCAACIGQNAVQRDDLEG
;
A
#
# COMPACT_ATOMS: atom_id res chain seq x y z
N MET A 1 -24.94 7.55 -42.18
CA MET A 1 -24.90 8.57 -41.12
C MET A 1 -24.27 7.90 -39.92
N HIS A 2 -22.96 8.08 -39.71
CA HIS A 2 -22.24 7.46 -38.59
C HIS A 2 -22.34 8.42 -37.40
N SER A 3 -22.93 7.96 -36.30
CA SER A 3 -23.08 8.74 -35.07
C SER A 3 -21.76 8.76 -34.30
N ASN A 4 -21.25 9.95 -34.05
CA ASN A 4 -19.98 10.20 -33.37
C ASN A 4 -20.24 10.22 -31.86
N ALA A 5 -20.05 9.08 -31.19
CA ALA A 5 -20.19 9.00 -29.73
C ALA A 5 -18.84 9.27 -29.05
N THR A 6 -18.46 10.55 -28.94
CA THR A 6 -17.37 10.97 -28.07
C THR A 6 -17.88 11.10 -26.64
N TRP A 7 -17.66 10.06 -25.84
CA TRP A 7 -17.77 10.14 -24.38
C TRP A 7 -16.37 10.02 -23.80
N ALA A 8 -15.75 11.17 -23.49
CA ALA A 8 -14.56 11.22 -22.65
C ALA A 8 -14.97 11.80 -21.30
N LEU A 9 -15.37 10.94 -20.39
CA LEU A 9 -15.50 11.27 -18.97
C LEU A 9 -14.82 10.14 -18.20
N LEU A 10 -13.56 10.35 -17.86
CA LEU A 10 -12.94 9.68 -16.72
C LEU A 10 -12.32 10.78 -15.86
N ILE A 11 -13.12 11.22 -14.89
CA ILE A 11 -12.67 12.00 -13.75
C ILE A 11 -11.72 11.08 -12.99
N GLY A 12 -10.43 11.43 -12.98
CA GLY A 12 -9.42 10.73 -12.19
C GLY A 12 -9.72 10.91 -10.71
N LEU A 13 -10.42 9.95 -10.12
CA LEU A 13 -10.49 9.79 -8.68
C LEU A 13 -9.19 9.10 -8.27
N VAL A 14 -8.24 9.89 -7.77
CA VAL A 14 -7.11 9.35 -7.03
C VAL A 14 -7.61 9.15 -5.60
N PRO A 15 -7.79 7.91 -5.12
CA PRO A 15 -8.11 7.69 -3.71
C PRO A 15 -6.89 8.11 -2.90
N ALA A 16 -7.06 9.06 -2.00
CA ALA A 16 -6.09 9.33 -0.94
C ALA A 16 -6.22 8.21 0.11
N LEU A 17 -5.73 7.02 -0.19
CA LEU A 17 -5.43 6.00 0.82
C LEU A 17 -3.94 6.10 1.14
N VAL A 18 -3.61 6.99 2.08
CA VAL A 18 -2.41 6.85 2.91
C VAL A 18 -2.91 6.63 4.34
N THR A 19 -3.79 5.63 4.51
CA THR A 19 -4.05 5.05 5.83
C THR A 19 -2.85 4.16 6.12
N ALA A 20 -2.23 4.35 7.29
CA ALA A 20 -1.05 3.65 7.81
C ALA A 20 -0.60 2.46 6.95
N LEU A 21 0.57 2.58 6.31
CA LEU A 21 1.21 1.53 5.54
C LEU A 21 1.74 0.42 6.48
N GLY A 22 0.82 -0.24 7.20
CA GLY A 22 1.06 -1.54 7.82
C GLY A 22 0.97 -2.58 6.72
N LEU A 23 2.08 -2.77 6.01
CA LEU A 23 2.16 -3.67 4.87
C LEU A 23 3.02 -4.87 5.26
N ASP A 24 2.35 -5.93 5.71
CA ASP A 24 3.02 -7.16 6.06
C ASP A 24 3.51 -7.90 4.82
N ARG A 25 4.59 -8.68 4.97
CA ARG A 25 5.15 -9.47 3.87
C ARG A 25 4.15 -10.43 3.25
N ASP A 26 3.24 -10.96 4.07
CA ASP A 26 2.27 -11.96 3.65
C ASP A 26 1.11 -11.37 2.83
N ASP A 27 0.91 -10.05 2.89
CA ASP A 27 -0.09 -9.33 2.09
C ASP A 27 0.39 -9.02 0.67
N VAL A 28 1.67 -9.27 0.37
CA VAL A 28 2.28 -9.00 -0.94
C VAL A 28 2.33 -10.30 -1.76
N PRO A 29 1.62 -10.38 -2.91
CA PRO A 29 1.77 -11.50 -3.83
C PRO A 29 3.23 -11.68 -4.26
N LEU A 30 3.68 -12.92 -4.48
CA LEU A 30 5.06 -13.21 -4.89
C LEU A 30 5.47 -12.43 -6.16
N ALA A 31 4.52 -12.18 -7.06
CA ALA A 31 4.71 -11.35 -8.26
C ALA A 31 5.09 -9.88 -7.94
N CYS A 32 4.71 -9.38 -6.77
CA CYS A 32 4.92 -8.00 -6.33
C CYS A 32 6.05 -7.84 -5.31
N ALA A 33 6.69 -8.94 -4.88
CA ALA A 33 7.70 -8.91 -3.82
C ALA A 33 8.83 -7.90 -4.11
N ASN A 34 9.34 -7.84 -5.34
CA ASN A 34 10.40 -6.90 -5.72
C ASN A 34 9.90 -5.44 -5.80
N VAL A 35 8.65 -5.22 -6.22
CA VAL A 35 8.06 -3.88 -6.33
C VAL A 35 7.81 -3.29 -4.94
N CYS A 36 7.33 -4.11 -4.02
CA CYS A 36 7.00 -3.71 -2.65
C CYS A 36 8.16 -3.82 -1.66
N ALA A 37 9.28 -4.46 -2.02
CA ALA A 37 10.46 -4.65 -1.18
C ALA A 37 10.93 -3.41 -0.40
N PRO A 38 11.03 -2.19 -0.99
CA PRO A 38 11.41 -1.00 -0.22
C PRO A 38 10.40 -0.61 0.87
N LEU A 39 9.10 -0.82 0.66
CA LEU A 39 8.06 -0.54 1.66
C LEU A 39 8.11 -1.54 2.80
N VAL A 40 8.20 -2.83 2.45
CA VAL A 40 8.32 -3.92 3.43
C VAL A 40 9.55 -3.75 4.32
N GLN A 41 10.69 -3.38 3.72
CA GLN A 41 11.91 -3.12 4.49
C GLN A 41 11.76 -1.91 5.40
N LEU A 42 11.06 -0.86 4.95
CA LEU A 42 10.81 0.31 5.77
C LEU A 42 9.88 -0.02 6.94
N SER A 43 8.78 -0.73 6.69
CA SER A 43 7.85 -1.18 7.74
C SER A 43 8.58 -2.02 8.79
N PHE A 44 9.37 -3.02 8.37
CA PHE A 44 10.17 -3.82 9.30
C PHE A 44 11.22 -3.00 10.07
N ALA A 45 11.81 -1.98 9.46
CA ALA A 45 12.77 -1.10 10.14
C ALA A 45 12.09 -0.14 11.14
N CYS A 46 10.80 0.12 10.95
CA CYS A 46 9.99 1.02 11.75
C CYS A 46 9.11 0.31 12.79
N ASP A 47 9.08 -1.02 12.78
CA ASP A 47 8.35 -1.88 13.72
C ASP A 47 8.68 -1.52 15.18
N VAL A 48 7.64 -1.27 15.98
CA VAL A 48 7.77 -0.89 17.38
C VAL A 48 7.08 -1.92 18.25
N ASN A 49 7.81 -2.52 19.21
CA ASN A 49 7.23 -3.52 20.10
C ASN A 49 6.17 -2.92 21.03
N ASP A 50 4.90 -3.21 20.77
CA ASP A 50 3.72 -2.84 21.56
C ASP A 50 3.82 -3.24 23.03
N ASP A 51 4.41 -4.39 23.37
CA ASP A 51 4.57 -4.78 24.79
C ASP A 51 5.40 -3.77 25.63
N ILE A 52 6.19 -2.91 24.98
CA ILE A 52 7.05 -1.93 25.66
C ILE A 52 6.35 -0.57 25.79
N VAL A 53 5.67 -0.13 24.73
CA VAL A 53 5.14 1.24 24.61
C VAL A 53 3.60 1.32 24.69
N GLY A 54 2.92 0.20 24.48
CA GLY A 54 1.46 0.08 24.35
C GLY A 54 0.93 0.54 22.99
N ASP A 55 -0.19 -0.02 22.56
CA ASP A 55 -0.74 0.05 21.19
C ASP A 55 -0.84 1.49 20.64
N ARG A 56 -1.33 2.42 21.47
CA ARG A 56 -1.50 3.82 21.05
C ARG A 56 -0.18 4.54 20.78
N GLN A 57 0.90 4.13 21.42
CA GLN A 57 2.22 4.75 21.22
C GLN A 57 2.99 4.04 20.11
N GLU A 58 2.85 2.72 20.00
CA GLU A 58 3.33 1.93 18.86
C GLU A 58 2.88 2.58 17.55
N GLU A 59 1.56 2.70 17.31
CA GLU A 59 1.05 3.23 16.04
C GLU A 59 1.61 4.63 15.72
N ALA A 60 1.73 5.50 16.74
CA ALA A 60 2.27 6.84 16.56
C ALA A 60 3.76 6.83 16.20
N LEU A 61 4.55 5.95 16.82
CA LEU A 61 5.99 5.83 16.61
C LEU A 61 6.30 5.19 15.25
N GLU A 62 5.56 4.15 14.86
CA GLU A 62 5.68 3.52 13.55
C GLU A 62 5.34 4.51 12.43
N GLN A 63 4.22 5.21 12.54
CA GLN A 63 3.83 6.23 11.57
C GLN A 63 4.86 7.35 11.47
N GLN A 64 5.39 7.81 12.61
CA GLN A 64 6.44 8.83 12.64
C GLN A 64 7.71 8.35 11.94
N CYS A 65 8.12 7.08 12.13
CA CYS A 65 9.27 6.50 11.47
C CYS A 65 9.07 6.40 9.95
N ILE A 66 7.93 5.85 9.51
CA ILE A 66 7.61 5.65 8.10
C ILE A 66 7.52 7.00 7.37
N CYS A 67 6.77 7.96 7.91
CA CYS A 67 6.58 9.28 7.29
C CYS A 67 7.85 10.14 7.34
N GLY A 68 8.76 9.85 8.28
CA GLY A 68 10.07 10.49 8.38
C GLY A 68 11.11 9.92 7.42
N ASN A 69 10.84 8.79 6.76
CA ASN A 69 11.79 8.20 5.82
C ASN A 69 11.99 9.08 4.59
N THR A 70 13.26 9.35 4.28
CA THR A 70 13.69 10.14 3.12
C THR A 70 14.56 9.34 2.16
N GLY A 71 14.77 8.04 2.41
CA GLY A 71 15.62 7.18 1.59
C GLY A 71 15.06 6.87 0.19
N PHE A 72 13.76 7.09 -0.03
CA PHE A 72 13.08 6.90 -1.31
C PHE A 72 11.79 7.71 -1.37
N ASN A 73 11.17 7.78 -2.55
CA ASN A 73 9.87 8.42 -2.71
C ASN A 73 8.75 7.49 -2.21
N LEU A 74 8.45 7.59 -0.91
CA LEU A 74 7.44 6.76 -0.25
C LEU A 74 6.10 6.75 -0.98
N ALA A 75 5.62 7.92 -1.43
CA ALA A 75 4.34 8.04 -2.12
C ALA A 75 4.33 7.33 -3.48
N ALA A 76 5.36 7.55 -4.31
CA ALA A 76 5.45 6.89 -5.62
C ALA A 76 5.60 5.37 -5.47
N THR A 77 6.47 4.92 -4.58
CA THR A 77 6.69 3.49 -4.32
C THR A 77 5.43 2.81 -3.76
N THR A 78 4.67 3.49 -2.89
CA THR A 78 3.37 3.03 -2.41
C THR A 78 2.38 2.84 -3.56
N ALA A 79 2.29 3.83 -4.46
CA ALA A 79 1.41 3.73 -5.61
C ALA A 79 1.80 2.56 -6.54
N ASP A 80 3.09 2.37 -6.79
CA ASP A 80 3.59 1.27 -7.64
C ASP A 80 3.29 -0.11 -7.01
N CYS A 81 3.55 -0.26 -5.71
CA CYS A 81 3.24 -1.48 -4.97
C CYS A 81 1.73 -1.77 -4.97
N ALA A 82 0.90 -0.78 -4.63
CA ALA A 82 -0.55 -0.92 -4.63
C ALA A 82 -1.10 -1.27 -6.02
N ALA A 83 -0.54 -0.69 -7.09
CA ALA A 83 -0.90 -1.04 -8.46
C ALA A 83 -0.54 -2.50 -8.78
N CYS A 84 0.64 -2.96 -8.39
CA CYS A 84 1.02 -4.36 -8.58
C CYS A 84 0.08 -5.30 -7.83
N ILE A 85 -0.20 -5.02 -6.55
CA ILE A 85 -1.11 -5.81 -5.73
C ILE A 85 -2.49 -5.83 -6.39
N GLY A 86 -3.05 -4.69 -6.80
CA GLY A 86 -4.35 -4.64 -7.48
C GLY A 86 -4.41 -5.44 -8.78
N GLN A 87 -3.29 -5.56 -9.51
CA GLN A 87 -3.19 -6.37 -10.73
C GLN A 87 -2.98 -7.86 -10.46
N ASN A 88 -2.42 -8.22 -9.29
CA ASN A 88 -2.02 -9.59 -8.95
C ASN A 88 -2.75 -10.14 -7.72
N ALA A 89 -3.75 -9.43 -7.22
CA ALA A 89 -4.60 -9.89 -6.15
C ALA A 89 -5.32 -11.14 -6.65
N VAL A 90 -4.93 -12.29 -6.10
CA VAL A 90 -5.74 -13.50 -6.24
C VAL A 90 -7.05 -13.17 -5.54
N GLN A 91 -8.14 -12.98 -6.28
CA GLN A 91 -9.48 -12.86 -5.70
C GLN A 91 -9.69 -14.04 -4.77
N ARG A 92 -9.60 -13.82 -3.46
CA ARG A 92 -10.04 -14.76 -2.43
C ARG A 92 -11.51 -14.51 -2.17
N ASP A 93 -12.31 -14.47 -3.23
CA ASP A 93 -13.78 -14.33 -3.21
C ASP A 93 -14.49 -15.69 -3.30
N ASP A 94 -13.81 -16.79 -2.95
CA ASP A 94 -14.35 -18.17 -3.04
C ASP A 94 -14.17 -18.98 -1.73
N LEU A 95 -14.27 -18.35 -0.56
CA LEU A 95 -14.33 -19.10 0.71
C LEU A 95 -15.47 -18.62 1.63
N GLU A 96 -16.67 -18.56 1.07
CA GLU A 96 -17.91 -18.80 1.83
C GLU A 96 -18.44 -20.18 1.40
N GLY A 97 -18.25 -21.18 2.26
CA GLY A 97 -18.77 -22.54 2.13
C GLY A 97 -19.16 -23.09 3.48
#